data_AF-L8FSM4-F1
#
_entry.id   AF-L8FSM4-F1
#
_cell.length_a   1.000
_cell.length_b   1.000
_cell.length_c   1.000
_cell.angle_alpha   90.00
_cell.angle_beta   90.00
_cell.angle_gamma   90.00
#
_symmetry.space_group_name_H-M   'P 1'
#
loop_
_entity.id
_entity.type
_entity.pdbx_description
1 polymer ?
#
loop_
_entity_poly.entity_id
_entity_poly.type
_entity_poly.pdbx_seq_one_letter_code
_entity_poly.pdbx_strand_id
1 'polypeptide(L)'
;MQQLGKTADALLTNNEVPDYPLLEFLTSFHLECLHSRHRIEAGCGFLDPGNDWWTVDLYLSDLNINLKTCLIEEYSNEEKPSDGEIYYKMQRYHFLQNFSFEMRWKALLRGKRQQYLLMLTRNEAMTAAFDDLLDIPGLWGGMKITTLHKMMALKCDTELLHYLRRIKQVWSNLALELKAPRASKANAEFLHIRVECVEGLIPSLATFFKDIGYLERLTNCIKRLTGDNVQISHAFKQLFSPVDQKDSRIRITDGQAKIQVAENAFVYGQGMRRDQVDLGYWQITAYAMRHFADMPKEPVKEDRVMQPAAMADRAVLRRFADLADQLGFTGPRIKHLQQYPAALAEQAPPSEHPPLITSGSGWG
;
A
#
# COMPACT_ATOMS: atom_id res chain seq x y z
N MET A 1 45.65 -13.03 -10.97
CA MET A 1 45.05 -12.16 -12.00
C MET A 1 45.99 -12.09 -13.19
N GLN A 2 45.73 -12.85 -14.24
CA GLN A 2 46.37 -12.61 -15.55
C GLN A 2 45.63 -11.42 -16.15
N GLN A 3 46.22 -10.23 -16.09
CA GLN A 3 45.75 -9.10 -16.90
C GLN A 3 46.04 -9.44 -18.37
N LEU A 4 45.02 -9.86 -19.11
CA LEU A 4 45.05 -9.82 -20.57
C LEU A 4 45.15 -8.34 -20.94
N GLY A 5 46.35 -7.90 -21.32
CA GLY A 5 46.78 -6.50 -21.41
C GLY A 5 46.13 -5.65 -22.50
N LYS A 6 44.80 -5.57 -22.54
CA LYS A 6 44.05 -4.60 -23.33
C LYS A 6 43.18 -3.75 -22.39
N THR A 7 43.25 -2.44 -22.53
CA THR A 7 42.47 -1.47 -21.73
C THR A 7 41.03 -1.38 -22.24
N ALA A 8 40.09 -0.95 -21.39
CA ALA A 8 38.69 -0.78 -21.78
C ALA A 8 38.51 0.14 -23.01
N ASP A 9 39.35 1.18 -23.13
CA ASP A 9 39.36 2.08 -24.29
C ASP A 9 39.73 1.38 -25.61
N ALA A 10 40.59 0.35 -25.57
CA ALA A 10 41.01 -0.39 -26.75
C ALA A 10 39.91 -1.32 -27.30
N LEU A 11 38.88 -1.63 -26.48
CA LEU A 11 37.72 -2.42 -26.88
C LEU A 11 36.61 -1.55 -27.52
N LEU A 12 36.66 -0.23 -27.36
CA LEU A 12 35.69 0.72 -27.92
C LEU A 12 36.05 1.16 -29.35
N THR A 13 37.28 0.90 -29.80
CA THR A 13 37.74 1.16 -31.17
C THR A 13 37.49 -0.07 -32.05
N ASN A 14 36.51 0.00 -32.95
CA ASN A 14 36.27 -1.00 -34.00
C ASN A 14 37.47 -1.04 -34.97
N ASN A 15 38.48 -1.84 -34.65
CA ASN A 15 39.53 -2.18 -35.62
C ASN A 15 38.96 -3.20 -36.61
N GLU A 16 39.29 -3.06 -37.91
CA GLU A 16 38.81 -3.90 -39.01
C GLU A 16 39.21 -5.38 -38.90
N VAL A 17 40.12 -5.73 -37.99
CA VAL A 17 40.50 -7.12 -37.68
C VAL A 17 40.35 -7.35 -36.17
N PRO A 18 39.35 -8.12 -35.73
CA PRO A 18 39.11 -8.39 -34.32
C PRO A 18 40.15 -9.37 -33.76
N ASP A 19 41.27 -8.85 -33.26
CA ASP A 19 42.26 -9.59 -32.45
C ASP A 19 41.78 -9.70 -31.00
N TYR A 20 40.63 -10.33 -30.78
CA TYR A 20 40.12 -10.59 -29.42
C TYR A 20 40.52 -12.00 -29.00
N PRO A 21 41.01 -12.21 -27.77
CA PRO A 21 41.23 -13.55 -27.26
C PRO A 21 39.91 -14.31 -27.24
N LEU A 22 39.79 -15.35 -28.06
CA LEU A 22 38.62 -16.22 -28.12
C LEU A 22 38.70 -17.23 -26.98
N LEU A 23 37.66 -17.27 -26.16
CA LEU A 23 37.48 -18.29 -25.13
C LEU A 23 36.48 -19.32 -25.65
N GLU A 24 36.98 -20.46 -26.12
CA GLU A 24 36.15 -21.55 -26.61
C GLU A 24 35.76 -22.48 -25.45
N PHE A 25 34.45 -22.70 -25.30
CA PHE A 25 33.90 -23.66 -24.36
C PHE A 25 33.55 -24.96 -25.07
N LEU A 26 33.77 -26.11 -24.43
CA LEU A 26 33.29 -27.40 -24.94
C LEU A 26 31.77 -27.38 -25.07
N THR A 27 31.21 -28.11 -26.03
CA THR A 27 29.76 -28.13 -26.31
C THR A 27 28.91 -28.57 -25.12
N SER A 28 29.50 -29.27 -24.15
CA SER A 28 28.88 -29.72 -22.90
C SER A 28 29.15 -28.82 -21.69
N PHE A 29 29.84 -27.69 -21.88
CA PHE A 29 30.20 -26.79 -20.79
C PHE A 29 29.02 -25.90 -20.41
N HIS A 30 28.69 -25.86 -19.12
CA HIS A 30 27.67 -24.97 -18.58
C HIS A 30 28.33 -23.82 -17.82
N LEU A 31 28.17 -22.60 -18.34
CA LEU A 31 28.61 -21.38 -17.66
C LEU A 31 27.51 -20.92 -16.68
N GLU A 32 27.84 -20.79 -15.40
CA GLU A 32 26.92 -20.21 -14.41
C GLU A 32 26.85 -18.69 -14.60
N CYS A 33 25.71 -18.19 -15.07
CA CYS A 33 25.47 -16.76 -15.18
C CYS A 33 24.91 -16.22 -13.86
N LEU A 34 25.54 -15.18 -13.31
CA LEU A 34 25.04 -14.48 -12.11
C LEU A 34 23.79 -13.64 -12.41
N HIS A 35 23.65 -13.12 -13.64
CA HIS A 35 22.56 -12.25 -14.08
C HIS A 35 22.35 -12.35 -15.60
N SER A 36 21.50 -11.46 -16.16
CA SER A 36 21.28 -11.26 -17.61
C SER A 36 20.63 -12.40 -18.41
N ARG A 37 20.03 -13.41 -17.78
CA ARG A 37 19.24 -14.42 -18.51
C ARG A 37 18.11 -13.81 -19.34
N HIS A 38 17.46 -12.76 -18.83
CA HIS A 38 16.45 -12.00 -19.56
C HIS A 38 17.01 -11.28 -20.80
N ARG A 39 18.30 -10.88 -20.77
CA ARG A 39 18.97 -10.26 -21.94
C ARG A 39 19.25 -11.30 -23.03
N ILE A 40 19.61 -12.53 -22.65
CA ILE A 40 19.77 -13.64 -23.59
C ILE A 40 18.43 -13.92 -24.28
N GLU A 41 17.37 -14.05 -23.49
CA GLU A 41 16.04 -14.34 -24.01
C GLU A 41 15.49 -13.22 -24.91
N ALA A 42 15.70 -11.95 -24.52
CA ALA A 42 15.39 -10.81 -25.38
C ALA A 42 16.29 -10.80 -26.63
N GLY A 43 17.58 -11.07 -26.49
CA GLY A 43 18.53 -11.11 -27.60
C GLY A 43 18.14 -12.12 -28.66
N CYS A 44 17.76 -13.33 -28.26
CA CYS A 44 17.27 -14.37 -29.19
C CYS A 44 16.01 -13.97 -29.97
N GLY A 45 15.18 -13.07 -29.43
CA GLY A 45 13.95 -12.63 -30.06
C GLY A 45 14.07 -11.36 -30.90
N PHE A 46 15.05 -10.49 -30.61
CA PHE A 46 15.11 -9.13 -31.12
C PHE A 46 16.43 -8.71 -31.78
N LEU A 47 17.52 -9.48 -31.65
CA LEU A 47 18.80 -9.15 -32.29
C LEU A 47 18.92 -9.86 -33.65
N ASP A 48 19.40 -9.12 -34.65
CA ASP A 48 19.78 -9.68 -35.95
C ASP A 48 21.02 -10.59 -35.79
N PRO A 49 21.18 -11.67 -36.61
CA PRO A 49 22.23 -12.71 -36.48
C PRO A 49 23.71 -12.28 -36.56
N GLY A 50 23.98 -10.97 -36.58
CA GLY A 50 25.33 -10.39 -36.51
C GLY A 50 25.58 -9.50 -35.28
N ASN A 51 24.55 -9.29 -34.44
CA ASN A 51 24.57 -8.42 -33.27
C ASN A 51 24.39 -9.20 -31.95
N ASP A 52 24.53 -10.52 -32.00
CA ASP A 52 24.25 -11.52 -30.96
C ASP A 52 25.37 -11.58 -29.89
N TRP A 53 26.15 -10.51 -29.75
CA TRP A 53 27.32 -10.48 -28.89
C TRP A 53 27.28 -9.26 -27.98
N TRP A 54 27.68 -9.47 -26.73
CA TRP A 54 27.86 -8.40 -25.75
C TRP A 54 29.04 -8.72 -24.85
N THR A 55 29.58 -7.68 -24.23
CA THR A 55 30.67 -7.82 -23.25
C THR A 55 30.16 -8.46 -21.96
N VAL A 56 30.92 -9.41 -21.42
CA VAL A 56 30.63 -10.06 -20.14
C VAL A 56 31.87 -10.02 -19.26
N ASP A 57 31.64 -9.88 -17.95
CA ASP A 57 32.69 -10.07 -16.94
C ASP A 57 32.74 -11.55 -16.54
N LEU A 58 33.93 -12.16 -16.62
CA LEU A 58 34.17 -13.52 -16.19
C LEU A 58 34.80 -13.53 -14.81
N TYR A 59 34.18 -14.27 -13.89
CA TYR A 59 34.63 -14.43 -12.51
C TYR A 59 34.99 -15.89 -12.24
N LEU A 60 35.90 -16.12 -11.29
CA LEU A 60 36.25 -17.48 -10.86
C LEU A 60 35.11 -18.12 -10.06
N SER A 61 34.98 -19.45 -10.12
CA SER A 61 33.88 -20.18 -9.48
C SER A 61 33.91 -20.17 -7.95
N ASP A 62 35.06 -19.87 -7.34
CA ASP A 62 35.28 -19.79 -5.89
C ASP A 62 34.95 -18.41 -5.30
N LEU A 63 34.17 -17.61 -6.02
CA LEU A 63 33.77 -16.28 -5.57
C LEU A 63 33.12 -16.33 -4.19
N ASN A 64 33.57 -15.42 -3.31
CA ASN A 64 32.94 -15.22 -2.02
C ASN A 64 31.44 -14.88 -2.19
N ILE A 65 30.58 -15.51 -1.38
CA ILE A 65 29.11 -15.35 -1.44
C ILE A 65 28.69 -13.87 -1.34
N ASN A 66 29.37 -13.08 -0.51
CA ASN A 66 29.11 -11.64 -0.39
C ASN A 66 29.46 -10.91 -1.69
N LEU A 67 30.58 -11.25 -2.33
CA LEU A 67 30.96 -10.66 -3.62
C LEU A 67 29.97 -11.06 -4.72
N LYS A 68 29.58 -12.34 -4.79
CA LYS A 68 28.54 -12.83 -5.70
C LYS A 68 27.22 -12.06 -5.52
N THR A 69 26.82 -11.83 -4.27
CA THR A 69 25.62 -11.06 -3.93
C THR A 69 25.75 -9.59 -4.34
N CYS A 70 26.90 -8.95 -4.09
CA CYS A 70 27.17 -7.60 -4.52
C CYS A 70 27.03 -7.44 -6.04
N LEU A 71 27.60 -8.36 -6.82
CA LEU A 71 27.54 -8.33 -8.27
C LEU A 71 26.10 -8.48 -8.77
N ILE A 72 25.35 -9.46 -8.25
CA ILE A 72 23.94 -9.66 -8.61
C ILE A 72 23.11 -8.40 -8.33
N GLU A 73 23.31 -7.77 -7.17
CA GLU A 73 22.56 -6.58 -6.77
C GLU A 73 22.99 -5.33 -7.53
N GLU A 74 24.28 -5.17 -7.82
CA GLU A 74 24.80 -4.02 -8.56
C GLU A 74 24.22 -3.94 -9.96
N TYR A 75 24.17 -5.05 -10.69
CA TYR A 75 23.50 -5.13 -11.99
C TYR A 75 21.97 -4.98 -11.89
N SER A 76 21.36 -5.35 -10.76
CA SER A 76 19.93 -5.06 -10.50
C SER A 76 19.66 -3.56 -10.26
N ASN A 77 20.69 -2.77 -9.93
CA ASN A 77 20.58 -1.33 -9.67
C ASN A 77 20.85 -0.47 -10.92
N GLU A 78 20.91 -1.06 -12.12
CA GLU A 78 20.98 -0.29 -13.38
C GLU A 78 19.77 0.63 -13.55
N GLU A 79 18.61 0.21 -13.04
CA GLU A 79 17.49 1.08 -12.74
C GLU A 79 17.54 1.52 -11.27
N LYS A 80 17.10 2.75 -10.98
CA LYS A 80 17.03 3.26 -9.62
C LYS A 80 16.09 2.36 -8.79
N PRO A 81 16.55 1.78 -7.67
CA PRO A 81 15.72 0.89 -6.87
C PRO A 81 14.51 1.64 -6.32
N SER A 82 13.37 0.96 -6.33
CA SER A 82 12.11 1.45 -5.78
C SER A 82 12.19 1.60 -4.26
N ASP A 83 11.31 2.43 -3.69
CA ASP A 83 11.19 2.60 -2.24
C ASP A 83 11.00 1.25 -1.52
N GLY A 84 10.26 0.31 -2.14
CA GLY A 84 10.01 -1.00 -1.56
C GLY A 84 11.13 -2.01 -1.70
N GLU A 85 11.88 -2.00 -2.80
CA GLU A 85 13.10 -2.83 -2.91
C GLU A 85 14.11 -2.45 -1.84
N ILE A 86 14.29 -1.15 -1.60
CA ILE A 86 15.18 -0.65 -0.55
C ILE A 86 14.73 -1.16 0.82
N TYR A 87 13.44 -1.02 1.15
CA TYR A 87 12.92 -1.51 2.43
C TYR A 87 13.00 -3.03 2.56
N TYR A 88 12.59 -3.76 1.52
CA TYR A 88 12.64 -5.22 1.47
C TYR A 88 14.06 -5.75 1.71
N LYS A 89 15.05 -5.22 1.00
CA LYS A 89 16.46 -5.62 1.14
C LYS A 89 16.99 -5.25 2.52
N MET A 90 16.69 -4.05 3.01
CA MET A 90 17.09 -3.62 4.35
C MET A 90 16.57 -4.57 5.43
N GLN A 91 15.26 -4.88 5.45
CA GLN A 91 14.68 -5.80 6.42
C GLN A 91 15.21 -7.24 6.25
N ARG A 92 15.37 -7.71 5.01
CA ARG A 92 15.92 -9.04 4.75
C ARG A 92 17.35 -9.18 5.29
N TYR A 93 18.21 -8.19 5.07
CA TYR A 93 19.57 -8.21 5.61
C TYR A 93 19.62 -8.02 7.13
N HIS A 94 18.68 -7.26 7.68
CA HIS A 94 18.49 -7.16 9.13
C HIS A 94 18.22 -8.53 9.76
N PHE A 95 17.26 -9.30 9.21
CA PHE A 95 16.95 -10.66 9.68
C PHE A 95 18.10 -11.66 9.47
N LEU A 96 18.89 -11.48 8.41
CA LEU A 96 20.11 -12.27 8.15
C LEU A 96 21.32 -11.81 9.00
N GLN A 97 21.15 -10.82 9.87
CA GLN A 97 22.22 -10.21 10.68
C GLN A 97 23.41 -9.72 9.85
N ASN A 98 23.17 -9.32 8.60
CA ASN A 98 24.20 -8.83 7.69
C ASN A 98 24.24 -7.30 7.69
N PHE A 99 24.92 -6.76 8.70
CA PHE A 99 25.00 -5.32 8.95
C PHE A 99 25.58 -4.53 7.77
N SER A 100 26.59 -5.07 7.07
CA SER A 100 27.24 -4.37 5.95
C SER A 100 26.27 -4.12 4.79
N PHE A 101 25.48 -5.13 4.42
CA PHE A 101 24.48 -4.99 3.37
C PHE A 101 23.26 -4.18 3.83
N GLU A 102 22.81 -4.36 5.08
CA GLU A 102 21.76 -3.51 5.65
C GLU A 102 22.15 -2.02 5.54
N MET A 103 23.37 -1.66 5.95
CA MET A 103 23.86 -0.29 5.89
C MET A 103 24.04 0.22 4.45
N ARG A 104 24.46 -0.65 3.51
CA ARG A 104 24.53 -0.31 2.08
C ARG A 104 23.16 0.09 1.53
N TRP A 105 22.12 -0.71 1.81
CA TRP A 105 20.76 -0.42 1.36
C TRP A 105 20.16 0.79 2.09
N LYS A 106 20.45 0.95 3.39
CA LYS A 106 20.04 2.12 4.17
C LYS A 106 20.65 3.43 3.65
N ALA A 107 21.88 3.39 3.12
CA ALA A 107 22.54 4.56 2.54
C ALA A 107 21.85 5.10 1.27
N LEU A 108 21.03 4.28 0.59
CA LEU A 108 20.25 4.70 -0.58
C LEU A 108 19.06 5.60 -0.20
N LEU A 109 18.64 5.60 1.07
CA LEU A 109 17.56 6.44 1.57
C LEU A 109 18.04 7.89 1.68
N ARG A 110 17.52 8.76 0.81
CA ARG A 110 17.83 10.20 0.81
C ARG A 110 16.68 11.05 1.35
N GLY A 111 17.03 12.18 1.94
CA GLY A 111 16.08 13.17 2.46
C GLY A 111 15.21 12.62 3.59
N LYS A 112 13.91 12.95 3.59
CA LYS A 112 12.98 12.60 4.67
C LYS A 112 12.63 11.10 4.74
N ARG A 113 13.06 10.28 3.77
CA ARG A 113 12.76 8.84 3.74
C ARG A 113 13.27 8.09 4.98
N GLN A 114 14.49 8.42 5.43
CA GLN A 114 15.06 7.84 6.64
C GLN A 114 14.21 8.13 7.87
N GLN A 115 13.72 9.38 8.00
CA GLN A 115 12.85 9.78 9.09
C GLN A 115 11.49 9.05 9.04
N TYR A 116 10.90 8.90 7.86
CA TYR A 116 9.63 8.21 7.70
C TYR A 116 9.73 6.72 8.03
N LEU A 117 10.84 6.07 7.65
CA LEU A 117 11.10 4.69 8.06
C LEU A 117 11.34 4.57 9.55
N LEU A 118 12.09 5.49 10.17
CA LEU A 118 12.27 5.51 11.63
C LEU A 118 10.94 5.66 12.37
N MET A 119 9.99 6.43 11.81
CA MET A 119 8.64 6.54 12.37
C MET A 119 7.86 5.23 12.23
N LEU A 120 8.01 4.52 11.11
CA LEU A 120 7.40 3.20 10.90
C LEU A 120 7.93 2.19 11.91
N THR A 121 9.26 2.08 12.06
CA THR A 121 9.90 1.10 12.97
C THR A 121 9.56 1.31 14.44
N ARG A 122 9.11 2.52 14.82
CA ARG A 122 8.60 2.79 16.18
C ARG A 122 7.19 2.25 16.42
N ASN A 123 6.43 1.97 15.36
CA ASN A 123 5.14 1.30 15.46
C ASN A 123 5.36 -0.19 15.23
N GLU A 124 5.50 -0.94 16.33
CA GLU A 124 5.77 -2.38 16.32
C GLU A 124 4.70 -3.16 15.56
N ALA A 125 3.42 -2.82 15.75
CA ALA A 125 2.32 -3.52 15.09
C ALA A 125 2.32 -3.33 13.57
N MET A 126 2.58 -2.10 13.10
CA MET A 126 2.71 -1.83 11.66
C MET A 126 3.95 -2.49 11.08
N THR A 127 5.08 -2.40 11.78
CA THR A 127 6.34 -3.02 11.35
C THR A 127 6.17 -4.51 11.19
N ALA A 128 5.58 -5.19 12.19
CA ALA A 128 5.27 -6.62 12.11
C ALA A 128 4.35 -6.94 10.92
N ALA A 129 3.31 -6.14 10.67
CA ALA A 129 2.41 -6.36 9.55
C ALA A 129 3.08 -6.17 8.17
N PHE A 130 4.08 -5.29 8.05
CA PHE A 130 4.91 -5.19 6.85
C PHE A 130 5.91 -6.35 6.75
N ASP A 131 6.54 -6.73 7.86
CA ASP A 131 7.50 -7.84 7.92
C ASP A 131 6.84 -9.18 7.54
N ASP A 132 5.57 -9.38 7.90
CA ASP A 132 4.75 -10.54 7.49
C ASP A 132 4.59 -10.67 5.96
N LEU A 133 4.86 -9.61 5.19
CA LEU A 133 4.81 -9.60 3.72
C LEU A 133 6.18 -9.90 3.06
N LEU A 134 7.27 -10.03 3.83
CA LEU A 134 8.64 -10.21 3.29
C LEU A 134 8.83 -11.56 2.58
N ASP A 135 8.01 -12.57 2.86
CA ASP A 135 8.05 -13.85 2.16
C ASP A 135 7.40 -13.80 0.75
N ILE A 136 6.85 -12.65 0.35
CA ILE A 136 6.27 -12.42 -0.98
C ILE A 136 7.00 -11.24 -1.67
N PRO A 137 8.20 -11.46 -2.25
CA PRO A 137 9.03 -10.38 -2.78
C PRO A 137 8.36 -9.52 -3.86
N GLY A 138 7.49 -10.12 -4.67
CA GLY A 138 6.79 -9.43 -5.78
C GLY A 138 5.83 -8.32 -5.36
N LEU A 139 5.48 -8.21 -4.07
CA LEU A 139 4.61 -7.13 -3.58
C LEU A 139 5.35 -5.79 -3.43
N TRP A 140 6.65 -5.84 -3.19
CA TRP A 140 7.40 -4.70 -2.67
C TRP A 140 7.57 -3.57 -3.67
N GLY A 141 7.50 -3.82 -4.99
CA GLY A 141 7.51 -2.76 -6.00
C GLY A 141 6.42 -1.70 -5.82
N GLY A 142 5.32 -2.00 -5.11
CA GLY A 142 4.25 -1.06 -4.83
C GLY A 142 4.44 -0.14 -3.62
N MET A 143 5.45 -0.37 -2.78
CA MET A 143 5.65 0.41 -1.55
C MET A 143 6.08 1.86 -1.82
N LYS A 144 5.55 2.80 -1.04
CA LYS A 144 5.91 4.23 -1.11
C LYS A 144 6.34 4.76 0.26
N ILE A 145 7.64 4.76 0.55
CA ILE A 145 8.19 5.29 1.82
C ILE A 145 7.77 6.75 2.02
N THR A 146 7.74 7.53 0.93
CA THR A 146 7.30 8.92 0.97
C THR A 146 5.88 9.13 1.49
N THR A 147 5.00 8.12 1.45
CA THR A 147 3.61 8.21 1.93
C THR A 147 3.44 7.75 3.39
N LEU A 148 4.46 7.12 3.99
CA LEU A 148 4.37 6.59 5.36
C LEU A 148 4.00 7.66 6.41
N HIS A 149 4.50 8.89 6.26
CA HIS A 149 4.13 9.97 7.19
C HIS A 149 2.64 10.31 7.16
N LYS A 150 2.00 10.26 5.97
CA LYS A 150 0.55 10.45 5.84
C LYS A 150 -0.20 9.30 6.47
N MET A 151 0.20 8.07 6.15
CA MET A 151 -0.36 6.85 6.74
C MET A 151 -0.38 6.91 8.27
N MET A 152 0.74 7.29 8.90
CA MET A 152 0.87 7.40 10.36
C MET A 152 0.08 8.58 10.97
N ALA A 153 -0.24 9.60 10.17
CA ALA A 153 -1.05 10.74 10.57
C ALA A 153 -2.56 10.46 10.52
N LEU A 154 -3.00 9.40 9.82
CA LEU A 154 -4.41 9.04 9.70
C LEU A 154 -5.03 8.71 11.06
N LYS A 155 -4.28 8.05 11.95
CA LYS A 155 -4.76 7.54 13.26
C LYS A 155 -5.88 6.51 13.11
N CYS A 156 -5.78 5.67 12.08
CA CYS A 156 -6.67 4.54 11.76
C CYS A 156 -5.86 3.24 11.68
N ASP A 157 -5.06 2.97 12.72
CA ASP A 157 -4.10 1.86 12.71
C ASP A 157 -4.80 0.51 12.55
N THR A 158 -6.01 0.34 13.11
CA THR A 158 -6.79 -0.90 13.03
C THR A 158 -7.12 -1.24 11.57
N GLU A 159 -7.61 -0.28 10.79
CA GLU A 159 -8.03 -0.44 9.40
C GLU A 159 -6.83 -0.71 8.50
N LEU A 160 -5.74 0.03 8.70
CA LEU A 160 -4.49 -0.14 7.96
C LEU A 160 -3.89 -1.54 8.20
N LEU A 161 -3.88 -2.01 9.46
CA LEU A 161 -3.44 -3.37 9.78
C LEU A 161 -4.34 -4.43 9.15
N HIS A 162 -5.67 -4.23 9.14
CA HIS A 162 -6.58 -5.15 8.45
C HIS A 162 -6.35 -5.18 6.94
N TYR A 163 -6.05 -4.05 6.31
CA TYR A 163 -5.68 -4.00 4.89
C TYR A 163 -4.40 -4.82 4.64
N LEU A 164 -3.31 -4.57 5.38
CA LEU A 164 -2.06 -5.32 5.22
C LEU A 164 -2.25 -6.83 5.42
N ARG A 165 -3.04 -7.23 6.43
CA ARG A 165 -3.43 -8.65 6.63
C ARG A 165 -4.22 -9.21 5.46
N ARG A 166 -5.14 -8.43 4.86
CA ARG A 166 -5.89 -8.87 3.68
C ARG A 166 -4.98 -9.08 2.47
N ILE A 167 -3.99 -8.20 2.26
CA ILE A 167 -2.94 -8.41 1.25
C ILE A 167 -2.25 -9.74 1.51
N LYS A 168 -1.76 -9.96 2.74
CA LYS A 168 -1.09 -11.21 3.11
C LYS A 168 -1.95 -12.44 2.82
N GLN A 169 -3.21 -12.42 3.22
CA GLN A 169 -4.15 -13.54 3.03
C GLN A 169 -4.38 -13.85 1.56
N VAL A 170 -4.70 -12.85 0.74
CA VAL A 170 -4.96 -13.04 -0.70
C VAL A 170 -3.72 -13.62 -1.38
N TRP A 171 -2.55 -13.03 -1.14
CA TRP A 171 -1.33 -13.47 -1.81
C TRP A 171 -0.77 -14.79 -1.28
N SER A 172 -0.97 -15.12 -0.01
CA SER A 172 -0.60 -16.45 0.52
C SER A 172 -1.48 -17.55 -0.10
N ASN A 173 -2.78 -17.30 -0.28
CA ASN A 173 -3.67 -18.25 -0.94
C ASN A 173 -3.30 -18.44 -2.43
N LEU A 174 -2.87 -17.37 -3.10
CA LEU A 174 -2.35 -17.47 -4.47
C LEU A 174 -1.01 -18.20 -4.54
N ALA A 175 -0.10 -17.96 -3.59
CA ALA A 175 1.26 -18.52 -3.59
C ALA A 175 1.36 -19.97 -3.09
N LEU A 176 0.50 -20.41 -2.16
CA LEU A 176 0.53 -21.77 -1.61
C LEU A 176 0.30 -22.86 -2.67
N GLU A 177 -0.36 -22.54 -3.77
CA GLU A 177 -0.62 -23.48 -4.87
C GLU A 177 0.42 -23.40 -6.01
N LEU A 178 1.34 -22.44 -5.96
CA LEU A 178 2.48 -22.33 -6.87
C LEU A 178 3.69 -23.18 -6.45
N LYS A 179 3.62 -23.86 -5.29
CA LYS A 179 4.65 -24.83 -4.85
C LYS A 179 4.63 -26.15 -5.64
N ALA A 180 4.08 -26.15 -6.86
CA ALA A 180 4.31 -27.21 -7.83
C ALA A 180 5.69 -26.99 -8.50
N PRO A 181 6.54 -28.02 -8.58
CA PRO A 181 7.90 -27.86 -9.07
C PRO A 181 7.89 -27.59 -10.58
N ARG A 182 8.41 -26.40 -10.94
CA ARG A 182 8.65 -25.83 -12.28
C ARG A 182 7.56 -24.84 -12.72
N ALA A 183 7.98 -23.57 -12.82
CA ALA A 183 7.29 -22.54 -13.57
C ALA A 183 7.25 -22.93 -15.07
N SER A 184 6.19 -23.62 -15.46
CA SER A 184 5.81 -23.87 -16.86
C SER A 184 4.95 -22.72 -17.36
N LYS A 185 4.85 -22.52 -18.68
CA LYS A 185 3.85 -21.65 -19.34
C LYS A 185 2.42 -21.92 -18.83
N ALA A 186 2.12 -23.17 -18.46
CA ALA A 186 0.86 -23.55 -17.82
C ALA A 186 0.60 -22.80 -16.51
N ASN A 187 1.63 -22.48 -15.71
CA ASN A 187 1.46 -21.78 -14.43
C ASN A 187 1.03 -20.31 -14.61
N ALA A 188 1.37 -19.68 -15.74
CA ALA A 188 0.92 -18.32 -16.05
C ALA A 188 -0.57 -18.28 -16.43
N GLU A 189 -1.06 -19.28 -17.16
CA GLU A 189 -2.48 -19.44 -17.48
C GLU A 189 -3.31 -19.77 -16.22
N PHE A 190 -2.79 -20.65 -15.34
CA PHE A 190 -3.40 -20.92 -14.02
C PHE A 190 -3.45 -19.67 -13.12
N LEU A 191 -2.44 -18.80 -13.18
CA LEU A 191 -2.45 -17.51 -12.50
C LEU A 191 -3.51 -16.58 -13.08
N HIS A 192 -3.68 -16.54 -14.40
CA HIS A 192 -4.70 -15.73 -15.06
C HIS A 192 -6.12 -16.11 -14.64
N ILE A 193 -6.44 -17.41 -14.66
CA ILE A 193 -7.78 -17.93 -14.30
C ILE A 193 -8.14 -17.61 -12.85
N ARG A 194 -7.18 -17.58 -11.92
CA ARG A 194 -7.46 -17.32 -10.49
C ARG A 194 -7.34 -15.86 -10.09
N VAL A 195 -6.58 -15.05 -10.81
CA VAL A 195 -6.69 -13.59 -10.75
C VAL A 195 -8.13 -13.18 -11.08
N GLU A 196 -8.77 -13.85 -12.03
CA GLU A 196 -10.20 -13.67 -12.36
C GLU A 196 -11.15 -14.16 -11.26
N CYS A 197 -10.74 -15.11 -10.41
CA CYS A 197 -11.55 -15.58 -9.28
C CYS A 197 -11.53 -14.63 -8.06
N VAL A 198 -10.64 -13.63 -8.04
CA VAL A 198 -10.68 -12.62 -6.98
C VAL A 198 -11.80 -11.64 -7.31
N GLU A 199 -12.92 -11.72 -6.58
CA GLU A 199 -13.96 -10.71 -6.68
C GLU A 199 -13.42 -9.33 -6.26
N GLY A 200 -13.28 -8.44 -7.24
CA GLY A 200 -12.82 -7.05 -7.04
C GLY A 200 -11.33 -6.82 -7.30
N LEU A 201 -10.83 -5.65 -6.90
CA LEU A 201 -9.43 -5.26 -7.10
C LEU A 201 -8.51 -6.13 -6.22
N ILE A 202 -7.49 -6.75 -6.83
CA ILE A 202 -6.48 -7.50 -6.08
C ILE A 202 -5.69 -6.53 -5.18
N PRO A 203 -5.74 -6.70 -3.84
CA PRO A 203 -5.06 -5.80 -2.93
C PRO A 203 -3.54 -6.02 -3.02
N SER A 204 -2.78 -4.93 -3.08
CA SER A 204 -1.31 -4.95 -3.11
C SER A 204 -0.75 -3.77 -2.32
N LEU A 205 0.57 -3.72 -2.12
CA LEU A 205 1.19 -2.53 -1.54
C LEU A 205 0.94 -1.29 -2.43
N ALA A 206 0.88 -1.46 -3.76
CA ALA A 206 0.59 -0.35 -4.67
C ALA A 206 -0.81 0.24 -4.44
N THR A 207 -1.84 -0.62 -4.31
CA THR A 207 -3.21 -0.16 -4.03
C THR A 207 -3.30 0.40 -2.62
N PHE A 208 -2.69 -0.25 -1.62
CA PHE A 208 -2.64 0.24 -0.24
C PHE A 208 -2.12 1.68 -0.16
N PHE A 209 -0.97 1.96 -0.78
CA PHE A 209 -0.39 3.31 -0.76
C PHE A 209 -1.15 4.31 -1.64
N LYS A 210 -1.85 3.86 -2.69
CA LYS A 210 -2.78 4.69 -3.47
C LYS A 210 -4.00 5.10 -2.64
N ASP A 211 -4.54 4.16 -1.86
CA ASP A 211 -5.75 4.33 -1.08
C ASP A 211 -5.55 5.19 0.17
N ILE A 212 -4.30 5.42 0.62
CA ILE A 212 -4.01 6.35 1.74
C ILE A 212 -4.63 7.73 1.50
N GLY A 213 -4.63 8.24 0.27
CA GLY A 213 -5.24 9.53 -0.05
C GLY A 213 -6.77 9.51 0.07
N TYR A 214 -7.41 8.38 -0.22
CA TYR A 214 -8.84 8.20 -0.03
C TYR A 214 -9.18 8.04 1.46
N LEU A 215 -8.43 7.20 2.19
CA LEU A 215 -8.56 7.04 3.64
C LEU A 215 -8.34 8.36 4.39
N GLU A 216 -7.46 9.23 3.91
CA GLU A 216 -7.30 10.59 4.44
C GLU A 216 -8.60 11.40 4.37
N ARG A 217 -9.35 11.32 3.27
CA ARG A 217 -10.66 11.99 3.16
C ARG A 217 -11.68 11.43 4.15
N LEU A 218 -11.73 10.11 4.30
CA LEU A 218 -12.64 9.45 5.23
C LEU A 218 -12.32 9.80 6.68
N THR A 219 -11.04 9.69 7.06
CA THR A 219 -10.60 10.01 8.42
C THR A 219 -10.82 11.49 8.75
N ASN A 220 -10.68 12.40 7.79
CA ASN A 220 -11.04 13.81 7.98
C ASN A 220 -12.53 14.00 8.25
N CYS A 221 -13.42 13.26 7.57
CA CYS A 221 -14.86 13.27 7.88
C CYS A 221 -15.11 12.78 9.30
N ILE A 222 -14.54 11.63 9.66
CA ILE A 222 -14.73 10.99 10.96
C ILE A 222 -14.20 11.87 12.11
N LYS A 223 -13.06 12.55 11.91
CA LYS A 223 -12.46 13.48 12.89
C LYS A 223 -13.38 14.66 13.26
N ARG A 224 -14.36 14.99 12.42
CA ARG A 224 -15.41 15.97 12.76
C ARG A 224 -16.26 15.53 13.95
N LEU A 225 -16.46 14.22 14.14
CA LEU A 225 -17.16 13.66 15.31
C LEU A 225 -16.21 13.47 16.49
N THR A 226 -15.01 12.94 16.24
CA THR A 226 -14.15 12.42 17.33
C THR A 226 -13.21 13.43 17.97
N GLY A 227 -12.76 14.46 17.25
CA GLY A 227 -11.56 15.16 17.67
C GLY A 227 -10.38 14.89 16.75
N ASP A 228 -9.40 15.80 16.78
CA ASP A 228 -8.07 15.56 16.24
C ASP A 228 -7.20 14.83 17.28
N ASN A 229 -6.11 14.21 16.81
CA ASN A 229 -5.02 13.66 17.63
C ASN A 229 -5.32 12.43 18.50
N VAL A 230 -6.44 11.73 18.30
CA VAL A 230 -6.72 10.44 18.95
C VAL A 230 -6.86 9.33 17.91
N GLN A 231 -6.44 8.10 18.26
CA GLN A 231 -6.75 6.90 17.46
C GLN A 231 -8.28 6.77 17.31
N ILE A 232 -8.76 6.68 16.07
CA ILE A 232 -10.19 6.78 15.75
C ILE A 232 -11.00 5.69 16.49
N SER A 233 -10.53 4.44 16.44
CA SER A 233 -11.19 3.32 17.11
C SER A 233 -11.26 3.50 18.63
N HIS A 234 -10.24 4.10 19.24
CA HIS A 234 -10.25 4.44 20.66
C HIS A 234 -11.23 5.59 20.97
N ALA A 235 -11.29 6.61 20.11
CA ALA A 235 -12.21 7.73 20.29
C ALA A 235 -13.68 7.27 20.27
N PHE A 236 -14.07 6.36 19.36
CA PHE A 236 -15.43 5.81 19.35
C PHE A 236 -15.76 4.96 20.58
N LYS A 237 -14.79 4.22 21.13
CA LYS A 237 -14.98 3.52 22.41
C LYS A 237 -15.27 4.47 23.57
N GLN A 238 -14.67 5.65 23.56
CA GLN A 238 -14.92 6.68 24.58
C GLN A 238 -16.23 7.43 24.38
N LEU A 239 -16.62 7.69 23.13
CA LEU A 239 -17.89 8.35 22.80
C LEU A 239 -19.11 7.45 23.02
N PHE A 240 -18.93 6.13 23.09
CA PHE A 240 -20.05 5.20 23.17
C PHE A 240 -20.74 5.19 24.54
N SER A 241 -22.01 5.56 24.53
CA SER A 241 -22.92 5.52 25.67
C SER A 241 -24.28 4.94 25.24
N PRO A 242 -24.66 3.74 25.72
CA PRO A 242 -25.90 3.07 25.29
C PRO A 242 -27.16 3.72 25.84
N VAL A 243 -27.03 4.60 26.85
CA VAL A 243 -28.12 5.33 27.49
C VAL A 243 -27.89 6.82 27.31
N ASP A 244 -28.94 7.55 26.93
CA ASP A 244 -28.88 9.00 26.89
C ASP A 244 -28.78 9.57 28.31
N GLN A 245 -27.69 10.28 28.60
CA GLN A 245 -27.44 10.84 29.93
C GLN A 245 -28.42 11.95 30.32
N LYS A 246 -29.11 12.59 29.36
CA LYS A 246 -30.05 13.69 29.65
C LYS A 246 -31.44 13.19 30.03
N ASP A 247 -31.96 12.24 29.27
CA ASP A 247 -33.36 11.79 29.39
C ASP A 247 -33.48 10.33 29.86
N SER A 248 -32.37 9.66 30.17
CA SER A 248 -32.31 8.23 30.55
C SER A 248 -32.91 7.27 29.50
N ARG A 249 -33.06 7.72 28.24
CA ARG A 249 -33.59 6.90 27.15
C ARG A 249 -32.54 5.89 26.71
N ILE A 250 -32.92 4.61 26.67
CA ILE A 250 -32.08 3.53 26.12
C ILE A 250 -31.99 3.72 24.60
N ARG A 251 -30.78 3.93 24.08
CA ARG A 251 -30.52 4.05 22.64
C ARG A 251 -30.30 2.70 21.99
N ILE A 252 -29.58 1.83 22.71
CA ILE A 252 -29.31 0.44 22.34
C ILE A 252 -29.43 -0.38 23.62
N THR A 253 -30.31 -1.39 23.60
CA THR A 253 -30.51 -2.31 24.72
C THR A 253 -29.28 -3.20 24.89
N ASP A 254 -28.98 -3.61 26.12
CA ASP A 254 -27.95 -4.60 26.36
C ASP A 254 -28.26 -5.91 25.62
N GLY A 255 -27.23 -6.56 25.08
CA GLY A 255 -27.36 -7.74 24.23
C GLY A 255 -27.89 -7.50 22.81
N GLN A 256 -28.17 -6.26 22.40
CA GLN A 256 -28.60 -5.93 21.03
C GLN A 256 -27.53 -5.13 20.27
N ALA A 257 -27.40 -5.36 18.97
CA ALA A 257 -26.66 -4.49 18.06
C ALA A 257 -27.61 -3.83 17.06
N LYS A 258 -27.42 -2.52 16.83
CA LYS A 258 -28.27 -1.71 15.95
C LYS A 258 -27.60 -1.50 14.59
N ILE A 259 -28.30 -1.83 13.51
CA ILE A 259 -27.80 -1.76 12.14
C ILE A 259 -28.77 -0.97 11.28
N GLN A 260 -28.28 0.07 10.62
CA GLN A 260 -29.01 0.89 9.66
C GLN A 260 -29.19 0.11 8.35
N VAL A 261 -30.43 -0.01 7.90
CA VAL A 261 -30.79 -0.71 6.65
C VAL A 261 -31.35 0.24 5.59
N ALA A 262 -31.80 1.43 5.99
CA ALA A 262 -32.15 2.54 5.12
C ALA A 262 -31.87 3.87 5.84
N GLU A 263 -31.94 5.00 5.12
CA GLU A 263 -31.57 6.33 5.67
C GLU A 263 -32.22 6.62 7.03
N ASN A 264 -33.47 6.20 7.22
CA ASN A 264 -34.23 6.43 8.45
C ASN A 264 -34.71 5.13 9.13
N ALA A 265 -34.12 3.97 8.81
CA ALA A 265 -34.58 2.67 9.33
C ALA A 265 -33.45 1.81 9.89
N PHE A 266 -33.73 1.12 10.99
CA PHE A 266 -32.79 0.26 11.70
C PHE A 266 -33.39 -1.11 12.02
N VAL A 267 -32.53 -2.12 12.02
CA VAL A 267 -32.79 -3.47 12.50
C VAL A 267 -31.91 -3.74 13.71
N TYR A 268 -32.40 -4.61 14.60
CA TYR A 268 -31.72 -4.99 15.82
C TYR A 268 -31.38 -6.48 15.78
N GLY A 269 -30.09 -6.80 15.88
CA GLY A 269 -29.58 -8.17 16.01
C GLY A 269 -29.08 -8.44 17.43
N GLN A 270 -28.69 -9.67 17.72
CA GLN A 270 -27.94 -10.00 18.95
C GLN A 270 -26.52 -9.43 18.85
N GLY A 271 -26.01 -8.84 19.93
CA GLY A 271 -24.64 -8.32 19.96
C GLY A 271 -24.25 -7.75 21.31
N MET A 272 -22.99 -7.97 21.69
CA MET A 272 -22.44 -7.43 22.95
C MET A 272 -22.01 -5.98 22.77
N ARG A 273 -21.66 -5.32 23.88
CA ARG A 273 -21.16 -3.94 23.88
C ARG A 273 -20.03 -3.68 22.86
N ARG A 274 -19.13 -4.65 22.66
CA ARG A 274 -18.06 -4.51 21.66
C ARG A 274 -18.61 -4.46 20.24
N ASP A 275 -19.54 -5.34 19.91
CA ASP A 275 -20.19 -5.39 18.61
C ASP A 275 -20.98 -4.11 18.34
N GLN A 276 -21.65 -3.56 19.36
CA GLN A 276 -22.35 -2.27 19.25
C GLN A 276 -21.41 -1.13 18.83
N VAL A 277 -20.22 -1.06 19.45
CA VAL A 277 -19.21 -0.04 19.12
C VAL A 277 -18.65 -0.28 17.72
N ASP A 278 -18.24 -1.51 17.42
CA ASP A 278 -17.58 -1.85 16.15
C ASP A 278 -18.56 -1.68 14.96
N LEU A 279 -19.80 -2.19 15.07
CA LEU A 279 -20.84 -2.01 14.06
C LEU A 279 -21.26 -0.55 13.92
N GLY A 280 -21.39 0.18 15.02
CA GLY A 280 -21.70 1.60 14.99
C GLY A 280 -20.61 2.38 14.25
N TYR A 281 -19.34 2.10 14.56
CA TYR A 281 -18.21 2.71 13.90
C TYR A 281 -18.15 2.38 12.40
N TRP A 282 -18.41 1.14 12.00
CA TRP A 282 -18.45 0.76 10.58
C TRP A 282 -19.56 1.47 9.82
N GLN A 283 -20.74 1.67 10.42
CA GLN A 283 -21.82 2.43 9.81
C GLN A 283 -21.45 3.92 9.63
N ILE A 284 -20.74 4.50 10.59
CA ILE A 284 -20.19 5.86 10.47
C ILE A 284 -19.15 5.95 9.35
N THR A 285 -18.28 4.96 9.23
CA THR A 285 -17.31 4.87 8.12
C THR A 285 -18.02 4.71 6.78
N ALA A 286 -19.07 3.87 6.70
CA ALA A 286 -19.86 3.71 5.48
C ALA A 286 -20.56 5.01 5.06
N TYR A 287 -21.10 5.77 6.02
CA TYR A 287 -21.64 7.10 5.74
C TYR A 287 -20.57 8.04 5.21
N ALA A 288 -19.38 8.07 5.82
CA ALA A 288 -18.26 8.86 5.35
C ALA A 288 -17.85 8.47 3.93
N MET A 289 -17.81 7.17 3.60
CA MET A 289 -17.51 6.69 2.25
C MET A 289 -18.53 7.16 1.21
N ARG A 290 -19.81 7.28 1.59
CA ARG A 290 -20.87 7.75 0.70
C ARG A 290 -20.85 9.27 0.49
N HIS A 291 -20.46 10.03 1.50
CA HIS A 291 -20.63 11.49 1.54
C HIS A 291 -19.33 12.29 1.72
N PHE A 292 -18.14 11.68 1.54
CA PHE A 292 -16.87 12.40 1.75
C PHE A 292 -16.70 13.62 0.84
N ALA A 293 -17.33 13.61 -0.33
CA ALA A 293 -17.32 14.73 -1.27
C ALA A 293 -18.10 15.94 -0.73
N ASP A 294 -19.18 15.69 0.02
CA ASP A 294 -20.05 16.69 0.64
C ASP A 294 -19.53 17.17 2.00
N MET A 295 -18.52 16.47 2.55
CA MET A 295 -17.92 16.76 3.86
C MET A 295 -16.41 17.08 3.78
N PRO A 296 -15.95 17.95 2.86
CA PRO A 296 -14.53 18.32 2.75
C PRO A 296 -14.00 18.88 4.08
N LYS A 297 -12.70 18.71 4.32
CA LYS A 297 -12.04 19.26 5.52
C LYS A 297 -12.20 20.78 5.53
N GLU A 298 -12.48 21.36 6.69
CA GLU A 298 -12.52 22.81 6.84
C GLU A 298 -11.16 23.43 6.47
N PRO A 299 -11.16 24.53 5.67
CA PRO A 299 -9.93 25.22 5.34
C PRO A 299 -9.29 25.76 6.62
N VAL A 300 -8.02 25.42 6.84
CA VAL A 300 -7.22 26.08 7.88
C VAL A 300 -7.00 27.51 7.40
N LYS A 301 -7.34 28.50 8.23
CA LYS A 301 -7.07 29.91 7.94
C LYS A 301 -5.56 30.16 8.00
N GLU A 302 -4.84 29.84 6.94
CA GLU A 302 -3.46 30.29 6.71
C GLU A 302 -3.43 31.18 5.45
N ASP A 303 -2.53 32.16 5.49
CA ASP A 303 -2.58 33.43 4.78
C ASP A 303 -2.86 33.43 3.26
N ARG A 304 -3.72 34.39 2.88
CA ARG A 304 -3.68 35.25 1.68
C ARG A 304 -3.28 34.65 0.32
N VAL A 305 -3.84 33.51 -0.09
CA VAL A 305 -4.37 33.31 -1.47
C VAL A 305 -5.43 32.22 -1.37
N MET A 306 -6.67 32.59 -1.06
CA MET A 306 -7.73 31.62 -0.83
C MET A 306 -8.44 31.32 -2.16
N GLN A 307 -8.12 30.18 -2.78
CA GLN A 307 -9.09 29.54 -3.68
C GLN A 307 -10.39 29.30 -2.88
N PRO A 308 -11.59 29.45 -3.48
CA PRO A 308 -12.83 29.18 -2.77
C PRO A 308 -12.82 27.73 -2.27
N ALA A 309 -12.60 27.56 -0.96
CA ALA A 309 -12.61 26.25 -0.34
C ALA A 309 -14.03 25.72 -0.37
N ALA A 310 -14.20 24.51 -0.92
CA ALA A 310 -15.49 23.82 -0.88
C ALA A 310 -15.93 23.72 0.59
N MET A 311 -17.08 24.30 0.90
CA MET A 311 -17.67 24.21 2.24
C MET A 311 -18.46 22.91 2.35
N ALA A 312 -18.41 22.29 3.52
CA ALA A 312 -19.20 21.10 3.79
C ALA A 312 -20.69 21.43 3.85
N ASP A 313 -21.50 20.53 3.30
CA ASP A 313 -22.95 20.61 3.38
C ASP A 313 -23.39 20.42 4.84
N ARG A 314 -24.02 21.47 5.37
CA ARG A 314 -24.47 21.51 6.78
C ARG A 314 -25.56 20.49 7.07
N ALA A 315 -26.44 20.19 6.11
CA ALA A 315 -27.47 19.18 6.28
C ALA A 315 -26.89 17.76 6.28
N VAL A 316 -25.90 17.50 5.42
CA VAL A 316 -25.16 16.22 5.44
C VAL A 316 -24.41 16.05 6.77
N LEU A 317 -23.78 17.11 7.29
CA LEU A 317 -23.12 17.08 8.59
C LEU A 317 -24.10 16.88 9.77
N ARG A 318 -25.29 17.48 9.70
CA ARG A 318 -26.37 17.25 10.69
C ARG A 318 -26.80 15.79 10.69
N ARG A 319 -27.07 15.20 9.52
CA ARG A 319 -27.43 13.78 9.37
C ARG A 319 -26.32 12.84 9.84
N PHE A 320 -25.06 13.20 9.59
CA PHE A 320 -23.91 12.44 10.06
C PHE A 320 -23.84 12.38 11.60
N ALA A 321 -24.07 13.52 12.25
CA ALA A 321 -24.13 13.60 13.71
C ALA A 321 -25.36 12.89 14.30
N ASP A 322 -26.51 12.97 13.63
CA ASP A 322 -27.72 12.26 14.03
C ASP A 322 -27.55 10.75 13.96
N LEU A 323 -26.91 10.24 12.89
CA LEU A 323 -26.57 8.83 12.79
C LEU A 323 -25.65 8.40 13.94
N ALA A 324 -24.60 9.18 14.24
CA ALA A 324 -23.70 8.89 15.36
C ALA A 324 -24.44 8.82 16.70
N ASP A 325 -25.32 9.79 16.97
CA ASP A 325 -26.12 9.84 18.19
C ASP A 325 -27.07 8.64 18.30
N GLN A 326 -27.72 8.26 17.19
CA GLN A 326 -28.62 7.12 17.10
C GLN A 326 -27.91 5.77 17.25
N LEU A 327 -26.62 5.69 16.92
CA LEU A 327 -25.75 4.53 17.11
C LEU A 327 -25.12 4.49 18.51
N GLY A 328 -25.49 5.41 19.40
CA GLY A 328 -25.01 5.43 20.79
C GLY A 328 -23.71 6.22 20.98
N PHE A 329 -23.21 6.95 19.98
CA PHE A 329 -22.06 7.83 20.16
C PHE A 329 -22.51 9.23 20.59
N THR A 330 -21.99 9.73 21.70
CA THR A 330 -22.33 11.04 22.23
C THR A 330 -21.07 11.83 22.57
N GLY A 331 -21.06 13.12 22.27
CA GLY A 331 -19.95 14.00 22.59
C GLY A 331 -20.22 15.45 22.17
N PRO A 332 -19.43 16.42 22.67
CA PRO A 332 -19.65 17.84 22.40
C PRO A 332 -19.67 18.19 20.91
N ARG A 333 -18.78 17.59 20.12
CA ARG A 333 -18.72 17.80 18.66
C ARG A 333 -19.96 17.28 17.94
N ILE A 334 -20.44 16.09 18.32
CA ILE A 334 -21.68 15.49 17.79
C ILE A 334 -22.86 16.44 18.09
N LYS A 335 -22.98 16.91 19.34
CA LYS A 335 -24.03 17.86 19.73
C LYS A 335 -23.94 19.22 19.04
N HIS A 336 -22.73 19.69 18.73
CA HIS A 336 -22.53 20.93 17.97
C HIS A 336 -22.97 20.77 16.51
N LEU A 337 -22.58 19.70 15.83
CA LEU A 337 -23.01 19.42 14.45
C LEU A 337 -24.52 19.22 14.35
N GLN A 338 -25.15 18.76 15.43
CA GLN A 338 -26.60 18.76 15.56
C GLN A 338 -27.20 20.18 15.48
N GLN A 339 -26.51 21.27 15.79
CA GLN A 339 -27.13 22.61 15.70
C GLN A 339 -27.35 23.11 14.26
N TYR A 340 -26.81 22.42 13.26
CA TYR A 340 -26.99 22.79 11.86
C TYR A 340 -28.43 22.58 11.37
N PRO A 341 -28.89 23.42 10.43
CA PRO A 341 -30.25 23.32 9.91
C PRO A 341 -30.46 21.98 9.21
N ALA A 342 -31.62 21.37 9.43
CA ALA A 342 -32.08 20.30 8.57
C ALA A 342 -32.25 20.85 7.15
N ALA A 343 -31.91 20.08 6.12
CA ALA A 343 -32.12 20.50 4.74
C ALA A 343 -33.55 21.02 4.56
N LEU A 344 -33.69 22.26 4.09
CA LEU A 344 -34.91 22.64 3.39
C LEU A 344 -35.00 21.71 2.19
N ALA A 345 -36.18 21.13 1.96
CA ALA A 345 -36.43 20.27 0.82
C ALA A 345 -36.39 21.09 -0.48
N GLU A 346 -35.21 21.55 -0.90
CA GLU A 346 -34.95 21.96 -2.26
C GLU A 346 -34.35 20.77 -2.99
N GLN A 347 -35.03 20.36 -4.05
CA GLN A 347 -34.67 19.29 -4.96
C GLN A 347 -33.36 19.67 -5.66
N ALA A 348 -32.22 19.38 -5.02
CA ALA A 348 -30.97 19.25 -5.75
C ALA A 348 -31.05 17.92 -6.53
N PRO A 349 -30.81 17.90 -7.85
CA PRO A 349 -30.79 16.65 -8.60
C PRO A 349 -29.73 15.72 -7.98
N PRO A 350 -29.93 14.38 -8.04
CA PRO A 350 -28.95 13.44 -7.54
C PRO A 350 -27.60 13.77 -8.15
N SER A 351 -26.60 13.98 -7.29
CA SER A 351 -25.20 14.09 -7.71
C SER A 351 -24.84 12.78 -8.40
N GLU A 352 -24.91 12.77 -9.73
CA GLU A 352 -24.28 11.76 -10.57
C GLU A 352 -22.78 11.91 -10.38
N HIS A 353 -22.26 11.24 -9.36
CA HIS A 353 -20.83 11.05 -9.25
C HIS A 353 -20.41 10.19 -10.45
N PRO A 354 -19.51 10.69 -11.33
CA PRO A 354 -18.93 9.81 -12.32
C PRO A 354 -18.25 8.65 -11.58
N PRO A 355 -18.35 7.42 -12.10
CA PRO A 355 -17.59 6.31 -11.53
C PRO A 355 -16.13 6.75 -11.43
N LEU A 356 -15.48 6.44 -10.31
CA LEU A 356 -14.04 6.57 -10.15
C LEU A 356 -13.37 5.67 -11.19
N ILE A 357 -13.17 6.21 -12.40
CA ILE A 357 -12.36 5.59 -13.43
C ILE A 357 -10.93 5.65 -12.90
N THR A 358 -10.46 4.53 -12.39
CA THR A 358 -9.02 4.28 -12.37
C THR A 358 -8.61 4.22 -13.82
N SER A 359 -7.82 5.20 -14.27
CA SER A 359 -7.16 5.11 -15.56
C SER A 359 -6.29 3.86 -15.55
N GLY A 360 -6.81 2.78 -16.14
CA GLY A 360 -6.00 1.67 -16.58
C GLY A 360 -5.04 2.22 -17.62
N SER A 361 -3.75 1.96 -17.44
CA SER A 361 -2.76 2.16 -18.48
C SER A 361 -3.18 1.31 -19.68
N GLY A 362 -3.77 1.95 -20.68
CA GLY A 362 -3.93 1.38 -22.00
C GLY A 362 -2.54 1.11 -22.55
N TRP A 363 -2.25 -0.16 -22.80
CA TRP A 363 -1.14 -0.57 -23.62
C TRP A 363 -1.46 -0.13 -25.05
N GLY A 364 -0.65 0.77 -25.58
CA GLY A 364 -0.56 1.12 -26.99
C GLY A 364 0.81 0.73 -27.50
#